data_AF-A0A2R6H7W1-F1
#
_entry.id   AF-A0A2R6H7W1-F1
#
_cell.length_a   1.000
_cell.length_b   1.000
_cell.length_c   1.000
_cell.angle_alpha   90.00
_cell.angle_beta   90.00
_cell.angle_gamma   90.00
#
_symmetry.space_group_name_H-M   'P 1'
#
loop_
_entity.id
_entity.type
_entity.pdbx_description
1 polymer ?
#
loop_
_entity_poly.entity_id
_entity_poly.type
_entity_poly.pdbx_seq_one_letter_code
_entity_poly.pdbx_strand_id
1 'polypeptide(L)'
;MADEQQFIDNGLQRTQIDEFFADELGRAGYGGMEIAKTPMGTQIVLKAEKPGMVIGKGGKNIRKITDTLETEFGLDDPQVDVQEVEEPDLNARIVADRLANALERGWYFRKAGHTTIDRIMEAGAHGAEIVLSGKVTGARSRVEKFNRGYIKHNGEPAEEIVDYGVSTAVVQLGTIGVQVKIIPPGAELPDDFEIREGVEVEDYVAETEGVEELLAGEPEDGAPEDGEEAEPSIGAPPEAEGEADAEAETPDEEVIEEEAEFDEPDLPDEDAVEEELDDLEADVDEELDEEAEAEAEEILDEMEGADDESADTDEEPLEAMQDDDEEGDDDEEGDDDEADDEEADADDEAEAEDEGDEEGEDE
;
A
#
# COMPACT_ATOMS: atom_id res chain seq x y z
N MET A 1 2.59 8.70 37.65
CA MET A 1 4.06 8.54 37.61
C MET A 1 4.50 7.10 37.34
N ALA A 2 4.22 6.12 38.21
CA ALA A 2 4.60 4.73 37.93
C ALA A 2 3.90 4.20 36.66
N ASP A 3 2.60 4.47 36.54
CA ASP A 3 1.72 4.02 35.45
C ASP A 3 2.06 4.76 34.14
N GLU A 4 2.39 6.06 34.24
CA GLU A 4 2.89 6.89 33.13
C GLU A 4 4.22 6.37 32.58
N GLN A 5 5.16 5.98 33.46
CA GLN A 5 6.44 5.39 33.08
C GLN A 5 6.22 4.03 32.41
N GLN A 6 5.43 3.15 33.02
CA GLN A 6 5.10 1.85 32.46
C GLN A 6 4.39 1.96 31.08
N PHE A 7 3.55 2.98 30.87
CA PHE A 7 2.95 3.25 29.56
C PHE A 7 4.00 3.66 28.52
N ILE A 8 4.93 4.55 28.88
CA ILE A 8 6.03 4.99 27.99
C ILE A 8 6.96 3.82 27.67
N ASP A 9 7.35 3.01 28.67
CA ASP A 9 8.22 1.85 28.49
C ASP A 9 7.56 0.78 27.59
N ASN A 10 6.26 0.51 27.77
CA ASN A 10 5.49 -0.36 26.88
C ASN A 10 5.39 0.19 25.44
N GLY A 11 5.20 1.51 25.28
CA GLY A 11 5.16 2.16 23.98
C GLY A 11 6.49 2.07 23.25
N LEU A 12 7.60 2.37 23.95
CA LEU A 12 8.96 2.24 23.43
C LEU A 12 9.25 0.80 22.99
N GLN A 13 8.91 -0.19 23.81
CA GLN A 13 9.09 -1.61 23.46
C GLN A 13 8.26 -1.98 22.22
N ARG A 14 7.01 -1.50 22.08
CA ARG A 14 6.20 -1.72 20.87
C ARG A 14 6.85 -1.14 19.63
N THR A 15 7.33 0.11 19.68
CA THR A 15 7.97 0.77 18.53
C THR A 15 9.24 0.05 18.09
N GLN A 16 10.11 -0.32 19.02
CA GLN A 16 11.35 -1.04 18.69
C GLN A 16 11.08 -2.41 18.04
N ILE A 17 9.97 -3.06 18.39
CA ILE A 17 9.55 -4.32 17.77
C ILE A 17 8.91 -4.08 16.39
N ASP A 18 8.13 -3.00 16.18
CA ASP A 18 7.58 -2.63 14.86
C ASP A 18 8.70 -2.29 13.86
N GLU A 19 9.76 -1.59 14.33
CA GLU A 19 10.98 -1.30 13.55
C GLU A 19 11.72 -2.59 13.17
N PHE A 20 11.97 -3.49 14.13
CA PHE A 20 12.62 -4.78 13.89
C PHE A 20 11.84 -5.66 12.89
N PHE A 21 10.51 -5.67 12.96
CA PHE A 21 9.69 -6.42 12.02
C PHE A 21 9.71 -5.81 10.61
N ALA A 22 9.74 -4.49 10.47
CA ALA A 22 9.88 -3.85 9.16
C ALA A 22 11.21 -4.25 8.49
N ASP A 23 12.33 -4.18 9.22
CA ASP A 23 13.66 -4.53 8.70
C ASP A 23 13.79 -6.03 8.32
N GLU A 24 13.37 -6.96 9.19
CA GLU A 24 13.52 -8.41 8.94
C GLU A 24 12.45 -8.96 7.96
N LEU A 25 11.25 -8.37 7.91
CA LEU A 25 10.12 -8.85 7.09
C LEU A 25 9.82 -8.04 5.82
N GLY A 26 10.63 -7.05 5.45
CA GLY A 26 10.45 -6.28 4.19
C GLY A 26 10.44 -7.13 2.90
N ARG A 27 10.87 -8.40 2.95
CA ARG A 27 10.71 -9.38 1.85
C ARG A 27 9.37 -10.13 1.84
N ALA A 28 8.68 -10.20 2.98
CA ALA A 28 7.38 -10.85 3.14
C ALA A 28 6.20 -9.89 2.90
N GLY A 29 6.46 -8.57 2.90
CA GLY A 29 5.46 -7.50 2.83
C GLY A 29 4.79 -7.30 4.18
N TYR A 30 5.31 -6.38 5.00
CA TYR A 30 4.86 -6.17 6.37
C TYR A 30 3.77 -5.11 6.45
N GLY A 31 2.57 -5.50 6.90
CA GLY A 31 1.41 -4.62 7.02
C GLY A 31 1.26 -3.94 8.39
N GLY A 32 2.04 -4.37 9.38
CA GLY A 32 1.97 -3.89 10.77
C GLY A 32 1.73 -5.01 11.79
N MET A 33 1.70 -4.63 13.07
CA MET A 33 1.54 -5.56 14.19
C MET A 33 0.59 -5.09 15.29
N GLU A 34 -0.02 -6.06 15.95
CA GLU A 34 -0.79 -5.91 17.19
C GLU A 34 -0.14 -6.74 18.31
N ILE A 35 -0.01 -6.14 19.51
CA ILE A 35 0.60 -6.78 20.68
C ILE A 35 -0.43 -6.86 21.80
N ALA A 36 -0.78 -8.09 22.21
CA ALA A 36 -1.62 -8.38 23.35
C ALA A 36 -0.80 -9.01 24.48
N LYS A 37 -0.49 -8.22 25.52
CA LYS A 37 0.21 -8.72 26.71
C LYS A 37 -0.77 -9.48 27.61
N THR A 38 -0.60 -10.80 27.74
CA THR A 38 -1.43 -11.66 28.60
C THR A 38 -0.68 -12.06 29.87
N PRO A 39 -1.37 -12.53 30.93
CA PRO A 39 -0.71 -13.08 32.13
C PRO A 39 0.07 -14.38 31.89
N MET A 40 0.03 -14.96 30.69
CA MET A 40 0.71 -16.22 30.33
C MET A 40 1.84 -16.02 29.30
N GLY A 41 2.04 -14.81 28.79
CA GLY A 41 3.01 -14.50 27.73
C GLY A 41 2.53 -13.36 26.83
N THR A 42 3.42 -12.86 25.98
CA THR A 42 3.09 -11.79 25.02
C THR A 42 2.64 -12.37 23.69
N GLN A 43 1.36 -12.19 23.33
CA GLN A 43 0.88 -12.56 22.00
C GLN A 43 1.12 -11.42 21.02
N ILE A 44 1.70 -11.74 19.87
CA ILE A 44 2.01 -10.83 18.77
C ILE A 44 1.32 -11.34 17.52
N VAL A 45 0.42 -10.52 16.96
CA VAL A 45 -0.26 -10.78 15.69
C VAL A 45 0.42 -9.94 14.61
N LEU A 46 1.05 -10.60 13.65
CA LEU A 46 1.70 -9.98 12.50
C LEU A 46 0.78 -10.03 11.28
N LYS A 47 0.59 -8.89 10.60
CA LYS A 47 -0.15 -8.82 9.33
C LYS A 47 0.84 -8.77 8.18
N ALA A 48 0.73 -9.69 7.22
CA ALA A 48 1.68 -9.79 6.11
C ALA A 48 1.03 -10.18 4.76
N GLU A 49 1.63 -9.73 3.65
CA GLU A 49 1.22 -10.13 2.29
C GLU A 49 1.51 -11.62 2.02
N LYS A 50 2.65 -12.15 2.52
CA LYS A 50 3.06 -13.55 2.26
C LYS A 50 3.44 -14.29 3.55
N PRO A 51 2.46 -14.80 4.33
CA PRO A 51 2.71 -15.45 5.62
C PRO A 51 3.70 -16.62 5.55
N GLY A 52 3.72 -17.36 4.44
CA GLY A 52 4.68 -18.45 4.20
C GLY A 52 6.15 -18.02 4.20
N MET A 53 6.47 -16.76 3.88
CA MET A 53 7.84 -16.23 4.02
C MET A 53 8.17 -15.80 5.45
N VAL A 54 7.20 -15.30 6.23
CA VAL A 54 7.38 -14.99 7.66
C VAL A 54 7.73 -16.26 8.44
N ILE A 55 6.98 -17.36 8.19
CA ILE A 55 7.20 -18.68 8.80
C ILE A 55 8.54 -19.29 8.33
N GLY A 56 8.79 -19.22 7.02
CA GLY A 56 9.99 -19.76 6.38
C GLY A 56 10.06 -21.29 6.33
N LYS A 57 11.06 -21.81 5.61
CA LYS A 57 11.21 -23.26 5.33
C LYS A 57 11.29 -24.09 6.61
N GLY A 58 10.21 -24.83 6.93
CA GLY A 58 10.11 -25.68 8.13
C GLY A 58 9.96 -24.92 9.45
N GLY A 59 9.42 -23.69 9.41
CA GLY A 59 9.25 -22.83 10.59
C GLY A 59 10.57 -22.28 11.15
N LYS A 60 11.64 -22.26 10.36
CA LYS A 60 12.95 -21.77 10.80
C LYS A 60 12.99 -20.27 11.04
N ASN A 61 12.25 -19.49 10.26
CA ASN A 61 12.33 -18.04 10.32
C ASN A 61 11.53 -17.49 11.51
N ILE A 62 10.31 -18.00 11.71
CA ILE A 62 9.50 -17.65 12.88
C ILE A 62 10.16 -18.07 14.20
N ARG A 63 10.87 -19.21 14.27
CA ARG A 63 11.67 -19.56 15.47
C ARG A 63 12.80 -18.56 15.72
N LYS A 64 13.60 -18.20 14.70
CA LYS A 64 14.65 -17.16 14.83
C LYS A 64 14.07 -15.84 15.35
N ILE A 65 12.89 -15.45 14.87
CA ILE A 65 12.16 -14.28 15.32
C ILE A 65 11.77 -14.41 16.81
N THR A 66 11.18 -15.53 17.23
CA THR A 66 10.85 -15.82 18.64
C THR A 66 12.11 -15.79 19.52
N ASP A 67 13.19 -16.46 19.12
CA ASP A 67 14.48 -16.50 19.83
C ASP A 67 15.05 -15.08 20.05
N THR A 68 14.96 -14.19 19.04
CA THR A 68 15.36 -12.77 19.14
C THR A 68 14.40 -11.95 20.02
N LEU A 69 13.09 -12.19 19.96
CA LEU A 69 12.10 -11.52 20.80
C LEU A 69 12.28 -11.82 22.31
N GLU A 70 12.64 -13.05 22.64
CA GLU A 70 13.06 -13.43 24.00
C GLU A 70 14.40 -12.77 24.38
N THR A 71 15.41 -12.88 23.50
CA THR A 71 16.80 -12.55 23.83
C THR A 71 17.10 -11.05 23.84
N GLU A 72 16.57 -10.28 22.88
CA GLU A 72 16.91 -8.88 22.66
C GLU A 72 15.86 -7.92 23.25
N PHE A 73 14.58 -8.29 23.18
CA PHE A 73 13.47 -7.47 23.67
C PHE A 73 12.96 -7.87 25.06
N GLY A 74 13.41 -9.02 25.59
CA GLY A 74 13.11 -9.47 26.94
C GLY A 74 11.63 -9.77 27.19
N LEU A 75 10.93 -10.31 26.17
CA LEU A 75 9.52 -10.70 26.31
C LEU A 75 9.37 -12.05 27.04
N ASP A 76 8.43 -12.11 27.98
CA ASP A 76 7.99 -13.36 28.59
C ASP A 76 7.16 -14.17 27.57
N ASP A 77 7.58 -15.41 27.30
CA ASP A 77 6.96 -16.44 26.43
C ASP A 77 6.24 -15.88 25.16
N PRO A 78 6.95 -15.21 24.23
CA PRO A 78 6.34 -14.54 23.09
C PRO A 78 5.72 -15.53 22.08
N GLN A 79 4.40 -15.47 21.94
CA GLN A 79 3.65 -16.22 20.93
C GLN A 79 3.48 -15.36 19.68
N VAL A 80 4.00 -15.80 18.54
CA VAL A 80 3.95 -15.07 17.27
C VAL A 80 2.95 -15.76 16.33
N ASP A 81 1.81 -15.12 16.14
CA ASP A 81 0.78 -15.51 15.16
C ASP A 81 0.93 -14.66 13.89
N VAL A 82 0.72 -15.27 12.72
CA VAL A 82 0.80 -14.58 11.43
C VAL A 82 -0.54 -14.65 10.73
N GLN A 83 -1.11 -13.48 10.44
CA GLN A 83 -2.33 -13.30 9.66
C GLN A 83 -2.00 -12.78 8.25
N GLU A 84 -2.75 -13.26 7.28
CA GLU A 84 -2.70 -12.79 5.89
C GLU A 84 -3.52 -11.49 5.77
N VAL A 85 -3.04 -10.54 4.96
CA VAL A 85 -3.78 -9.30 4.66
C VAL A 85 -4.69 -9.57 3.47
N GLU A 86 -6.00 -9.41 3.64
CA GLU A 86 -7.01 -9.73 2.61
C GLU A 86 -6.78 -8.96 1.29
N GLU A 87 -6.52 -7.65 1.39
CA GLU A 87 -6.21 -6.80 0.24
C GLU A 87 -4.88 -6.05 0.46
N PRO A 88 -3.73 -6.65 0.08
CA PRO A 88 -2.40 -6.09 0.35
C PRO A 88 -2.04 -4.88 -0.52
N ASP A 89 -2.94 -4.49 -1.42
CA ASP A 89 -2.83 -3.29 -2.26
C ASP A 89 -3.51 -2.05 -1.63
N LEU A 90 -4.30 -2.23 -0.56
CA LEU A 90 -4.87 -1.15 0.23
C LEU A 90 -4.01 -0.73 1.42
N ASN A 91 -3.00 -1.53 1.79
CA ASN A 91 -2.07 -1.23 2.88
C ASN A 91 -0.85 -0.45 2.38
N ALA A 92 -0.71 0.80 2.80
CA ALA A 92 0.30 1.72 2.29
C ALA A 92 1.73 1.30 2.66
N ARG A 93 1.94 0.61 3.80
CA ARG A 93 3.27 0.06 4.19
C ARG A 93 3.73 -1.02 3.20
N ILE A 94 2.89 -2.04 2.98
CA ILE A 94 3.17 -3.14 2.03
C ILE A 94 3.42 -2.59 0.62
N VAL A 95 2.58 -1.65 0.16
CA VAL A 95 2.73 -1.02 -1.15
C VAL A 95 4.03 -0.22 -1.26
N ALA A 96 4.42 0.54 -0.23
CA ALA A 96 5.68 1.29 -0.22
C ALA A 96 6.90 0.35 -0.30
N ASP A 97 6.92 -0.73 0.48
CA ASP A 97 7.98 -1.75 0.45
C ASP A 97 8.04 -2.48 -0.90
N ARG A 98 6.88 -2.80 -1.49
CA ARG A 98 6.81 -3.46 -2.80
C ARG A 98 7.35 -2.57 -3.92
N LEU A 99 7.05 -1.27 -3.88
CA LEU A 99 7.58 -0.28 -4.82
C LEU A 99 9.09 -0.03 -4.59
N ALA A 100 9.56 0.02 -3.35
CA ALA A 100 10.99 0.08 -3.04
C ALA A 100 11.73 -1.15 -3.61
N ASN A 101 11.23 -2.35 -3.35
CA ASN A 101 11.72 -3.61 -3.92
C ASN A 101 11.74 -3.61 -5.46
N ALA A 102 10.83 -2.91 -6.14
CA ALA A 102 10.80 -2.80 -7.60
C ALA A 102 11.89 -1.84 -8.12
N LEU A 103 12.08 -0.70 -7.46
CA LEU A 103 13.14 0.27 -7.79
C LEU A 103 14.54 -0.32 -7.56
N GLU A 104 14.74 -1.13 -6.52
CA GLU A 104 15.99 -1.86 -6.26
C GLU A 104 16.30 -2.92 -7.33
N ARG A 105 15.27 -3.49 -7.97
CA ARG A 105 15.41 -4.39 -9.14
C ARG A 105 15.63 -3.64 -10.45
N GLY A 106 15.83 -2.32 -10.41
CA GLY A 106 16.07 -1.49 -11.60
C GLY A 106 14.85 -1.16 -12.44
N TRP A 107 13.62 -1.37 -11.93
CA TRP A 107 12.41 -0.98 -12.68
C TRP A 107 12.37 0.54 -12.91
N TYR A 108 12.06 0.95 -14.14
CA TYR A 108 11.95 2.37 -14.46
C TYR A 108 10.85 3.05 -13.63
N PHE A 109 11.23 4.10 -12.91
CA PHE A 109 10.43 4.72 -11.84
C PHE A 109 9.03 5.17 -12.26
N ARG A 110 8.81 5.62 -13.51
CA ARG A 110 7.47 5.95 -13.99
C ARG A 110 6.61 4.72 -14.20
N LYS A 111 7.15 3.68 -14.83
CA LYS A 111 6.45 2.40 -15.06
C LYS A 111 6.09 1.78 -13.71
N ALA A 112 7.04 1.73 -12.77
CA ALA A 112 6.79 1.29 -11.39
C ALA A 112 5.73 2.15 -10.67
N GLY A 113 5.82 3.49 -10.76
CA GLY A 113 4.87 4.41 -10.13
C GLY A 113 3.43 4.27 -10.66
N HIS A 114 3.24 4.32 -11.98
CA HIS A 114 1.93 4.14 -12.62
C HIS A 114 1.34 2.76 -12.36
N THR A 115 2.07 1.67 -12.65
CA THR A 115 1.59 0.30 -12.38
C THR A 115 1.26 0.06 -10.90
N THR A 116 1.92 0.75 -9.97
CA THR A 116 1.57 0.65 -8.55
C THR A 116 0.29 1.42 -8.24
N ILE A 117 0.14 2.67 -8.69
CA ILE A 117 -1.09 3.45 -8.44
C ILE A 117 -2.31 2.85 -9.12
N ASP A 118 -2.20 2.48 -10.40
CA ASP A 118 -3.35 1.97 -11.15
C ASP A 118 -3.85 0.66 -10.48
N ARG A 119 -2.96 -0.17 -9.90
CA ARG A 119 -3.35 -1.31 -9.05
C ARG A 119 -4.05 -0.92 -7.74
N ILE A 120 -3.60 0.12 -7.04
CA ILE A 120 -4.29 0.60 -5.82
C ILE A 120 -5.72 1.05 -6.16
N MET A 121 -5.91 1.67 -7.34
CA MET A 121 -7.24 2.04 -7.83
C MET A 121 -8.07 0.82 -8.28
N GLU A 122 -7.44 -0.21 -8.88
CA GLU A 122 -8.10 -1.50 -9.20
C GLU A 122 -8.58 -2.23 -7.93
N ALA A 123 -7.86 -2.11 -6.82
CA ALA A 123 -8.27 -2.59 -5.49
C ALA A 123 -9.37 -1.72 -4.83
N GLY A 124 -9.97 -0.76 -5.56
CA GLY A 124 -11.12 0.01 -5.08
C GLY A 124 -10.81 1.17 -4.14
N ALA A 125 -9.54 1.55 -3.97
CA ALA A 125 -9.18 2.72 -3.17
C ALA A 125 -9.86 4.00 -3.70
N HIS A 126 -10.29 4.87 -2.79
CA HIS A 126 -10.92 6.15 -3.16
C HIS A 126 -9.90 7.14 -3.76
N GLY A 127 -8.62 6.99 -3.42
CA GLY A 127 -7.51 7.67 -4.07
C GLY A 127 -6.14 7.31 -3.49
N ALA A 128 -5.08 7.59 -4.25
CA ALA A 128 -3.71 7.27 -3.88
C ALA A 128 -2.70 8.31 -4.38
N GLU A 129 -1.75 8.71 -3.52
CA GLU A 129 -0.58 9.55 -3.86
C GLU A 129 0.69 8.75 -3.59
N ILE A 130 1.57 8.67 -4.59
CA ILE A 130 2.93 8.15 -4.45
C ILE A 130 3.91 9.28 -4.73
N VAL A 131 4.82 9.52 -3.78
CA VAL A 131 5.90 10.51 -3.91
C VAL A 131 7.24 9.78 -3.91
N LEU A 132 7.95 9.83 -5.04
CA LEU A 132 9.32 9.33 -5.16
C LEU A 132 10.29 10.50 -5.00
N SER A 133 11.21 10.40 -4.04
CA SER A 133 12.15 11.49 -3.70
C SER A 133 13.60 10.98 -3.65
N GLY A 134 14.48 11.51 -4.51
CA GLY A 134 15.87 11.08 -4.55
C GLY A 134 16.55 11.26 -5.91
N LYS A 135 17.61 10.48 -6.15
CA LYS A 135 18.38 10.49 -7.42
C LYS A 135 17.71 9.61 -8.50
N VAL A 136 16.48 9.97 -8.84
CA VAL A 136 15.57 9.14 -9.65
C VAL A 136 16.03 8.95 -11.11
N THR A 137 16.61 9.98 -11.74
CA THR A 137 17.07 9.94 -13.16
C THR A 137 18.56 10.29 -13.33
N GLY A 138 19.31 10.49 -12.24
CA GLY A 138 20.71 10.92 -12.31
C GLY A 138 21.22 11.64 -11.06
N ALA A 139 22.38 12.29 -11.18
CA ALA A 139 23.15 12.79 -10.03
C ALA A 139 22.47 13.88 -9.19
N ARG A 140 21.54 14.66 -9.75
CA ARG A 140 20.75 15.67 -9.04
C ARG A 140 19.44 15.07 -8.55
N SER A 141 19.08 15.32 -7.30
CA SER A 141 17.79 14.88 -6.75
C SER A 141 16.60 15.55 -7.46
N ARG A 142 15.54 14.76 -7.62
CA ARG A 142 14.21 15.16 -8.07
C ARG A 142 13.17 14.64 -7.08
N VAL A 143 11.97 15.19 -7.17
CA VAL A 143 10.77 14.65 -6.53
C VAL A 143 9.75 14.48 -7.65
N GLU A 144 9.25 13.26 -7.83
CA GLU A 144 8.21 12.94 -8.81
C GLU A 144 6.97 12.47 -8.05
N LYS A 145 5.80 12.99 -8.43
CA LYS A 145 4.52 12.67 -7.81
C LYS A 145 3.63 11.95 -8.82
N PHE A 146 3.00 10.89 -8.38
CA PHE A 146 1.94 10.19 -9.09
C PHE A 146 0.69 10.26 -8.21
N ASN A 147 -0.47 10.56 -8.79
CA ASN A 147 -1.72 10.70 -8.04
C ASN A 147 -2.93 10.25 -8.88
N ARG A 148 -3.87 9.54 -8.25
CA ARG A 148 -5.18 9.16 -8.80
C ARG A 148 -6.25 9.25 -7.70
N GLY A 149 -7.52 9.33 -8.12
CA GLY A 149 -8.66 9.44 -7.22
C GLY A 149 -8.63 10.71 -6.38
N TYR A 150 -9.18 10.63 -5.17
CA TYR A 150 -9.35 11.75 -4.25
C TYR A 150 -8.58 11.57 -2.94
N ILE A 151 -7.96 12.64 -2.43
CA ILE A 151 -7.01 12.57 -1.31
C ILE A 151 -7.14 13.80 -0.41
N LYS A 152 -7.28 13.60 0.91
CA LYS A 152 -7.18 14.66 1.93
C LYS A 152 -5.72 14.96 2.26
N HIS A 153 -5.43 16.21 2.59
CA HIS A 153 -4.08 16.66 2.96
C HIS A 153 -4.00 17.44 4.28
N ASN A 154 -5.15 17.78 4.89
CA ASN A 154 -5.24 18.66 6.06
C ASN A 154 -6.37 18.20 6.99
N GLY A 155 -6.19 18.44 8.29
CA GLY A 155 -7.20 18.18 9.33
C GLY A 155 -7.23 16.73 9.80
N GLU A 156 -8.03 16.48 10.84
CA GLU A 156 -8.24 15.17 11.48
C GLU A 156 -8.52 14.03 10.48
N PRO A 157 -9.34 14.20 9.41
CA PRO A 157 -9.51 13.17 8.38
C PRO A 157 -8.23 12.77 7.64
N ALA A 158 -7.21 13.64 7.58
CA ALA A 158 -5.93 13.32 6.95
C ALA A 158 -4.97 12.57 7.90
N GLU A 159 -5.31 12.44 9.18
CA GLU A 159 -4.55 11.68 10.19
C GLU A 159 -5.26 10.36 10.56
N GLU A 160 -6.60 10.30 10.49
CA GLU A 160 -7.38 9.10 10.84
C GLU A 160 -7.76 8.21 9.64
N ILE A 161 -8.03 8.78 8.45
CA ILE A 161 -8.57 8.03 7.30
C ILE A 161 -7.49 7.63 6.28
N VAL A 162 -6.43 8.45 6.14
CA VAL A 162 -5.38 8.24 5.14
C VAL A 162 -4.32 7.28 5.68
N ASP A 163 -4.25 6.05 5.15
CA ASP A 163 -3.11 5.16 5.45
C ASP A 163 -1.84 5.71 4.80
N TYR A 164 -0.72 5.63 5.53
CA TYR A 164 0.54 6.26 5.17
C TYR A 164 1.73 5.31 5.35
N GLY A 165 2.36 4.97 4.23
CA GLY A 165 3.56 4.14 4.16
C GLY A 165 4.78 4.94 3.74
N VAL A 166 5.93 4.62 4.33
CA VAL A 166 7.24 5.11 3.90
C VAL A 166 8.18 3.92 3.79
N SER A 167 8.89 3.81 2.66
CA SER A 167 9.95 2.83 2.46
C SER A 167 11.16 3.45 1.76
N THR A 168 12.29 2.75 1.77
CA THR A 168 13.60 3.31 1.42
C THR A 168 14.33 2.38 0.46
N ALA A 169 14.34 2.73 -0.83
CA ALA A 169 15.02 1.95 -1.87
C ALA A 169 16.52 2.30 -1.96
N VAL A 170 17.39 1.29 -1.89
CA VAL A 170 18.83 1.41 -1.97
C VAL A 170 19.32 1.04 -3.38
N VAL A 171 19.60 2.06 -4.21
CA VAL A 171 20.09 1.89 -5.58
C VAL A 171 21.58 2.27 -5.70
N GLN A 172 22.25 1.83 -6.78
CA GLN A 172 23.69 2.06 -6.97
C GLN A 172 24.12 3.54 -6.91
N LEU A 173 23.23 4.48 -7.25
CA LEU A 173 23.51 5.92 -7.21
C LEU A 173 23.29 6.55 -5.82
N GLY A 174 22.69 5.83 -4.87
CA GLY A 174 22.29 6.31 -3.54
C GLY A 174 20.87 5.85 -3.18
N THR A 175 20.17 6.64 -2.37
CA THR A 175 18.86 6.26 -1.82
C THR A 175 17.71 7.00 -2.50
N ILE A 176 16.57 6.33 -2.66
CA ILE A 176 15.28 6.93 -3.07
C ILE A 176 14.27 6.65 -1.95
N GLY A 177 13.71 7.72 -1.38
CA GLY A 177 12.61 7.63 -0.42
C GLY A 177 11.28 7.49 -1.17
N VAL A 178 10.54 6.44 -0.85
CA VAL A 178 9.19 6.13 -1.34
C VAL A 178 8.18 6.53 -0.26
N GLN A 179 7.24 7.39 -0.58
CA GLN A 179 6.09 7.70 0.28
C GLN A 179 4.81 7.32 -0.44
N VAL A 180 3.89 6.67 0.26
CA VAL A 180 2.60 6.20 -0.27
C VAL A 180 1.50 6.67 0.68
N LYS A 181 0.42 7.22 0.12
CA LYS A 181 -0.83 7.52 0.82
C LYS A 181 -1.97 6.82 0.11
N ILE A 182 -2.88 6.21 0.85
CA ILE A 182 -4.06 5.53 0.32
C ILE A 182 -5.28 5.97 1.15
N ILE A 183 -6.39 6.29 0.48
CA ILE A 183 -7.71 6.35 1.14
C ILE A 183 -8.44 5.03 0.85
N PRO A 184 -8.79 4.24 1.88
CA PRO A 184 -9.44 2.95 1.69
C PRO A 184 -10.86 3.08 1.10
N PRO A 185 -11.40 2.01 0.50
CA PRO A 185 -12.80 1.95 0.08
C PRO A 185 -13.75 2.20 1.26
N GLY A 186 -14.85 2.91 1.02
CA GLY A 186 -15.89 3.15 2.03
C GLY A 186 -15.53 4.18 3.12
N ALA A 187 -14.45 4.95 2.95
CA ALA A 187 -14.08 6.03 3.84
C ALA A 187 -15.13 7.17 3.86
N GLU A 188 -15.93 7.26 4.93
CA GLU A 188 -16.86 8.38 5.15
C GLU A 188 -16.09 9.69 5.39
N LEU A 189 -16.19 10.64 4.46
CA LEU A 189 -15.58 11.96 4.57
C LEU A 189 -16.58 12.97 5.17
N PRO A 190 -16.15 13.95 6.00
CA PRO A 190 -17.07 14.90 6.65
C PRO A 190 -17.74 15.90 5.70
N ASP A 191 -17.36 15.90 4.42
CA ASP A 191 -17.96 16.64 3.31
C ASP A 191 -18.83 15.76 2.39
N ASP A 192 -18.95 14.46 2.66
CA ASP A 192 -19.93 13.57 2.03
C ASP A 192 -21.20 13.50 2.90
N PHE A 193 -22.37 13.74 2.30
CA PHE A 193 -23.64 13.76 3.02
C PHE A 193 -24.83 13.36 2.15
N GLU A 194 -25.54 12.29 2.56
CA GLU A 194 -26.75 11.82 1.88
C GLU A 194 -27.96 12.74 2.18
N ILE A 195 -28.44 13.47 1.16
CA ILE A 195 -29.75 14.12 1.24
C ILE A 195 -30.85 13.08 1.04
N ARG A 196 -31.49 12.64 2.13
CA ARG A 196 -32.58 11.65 2.10
C ARG A 196 -33.92 12.31 1.79
N GLU A 197 -34.31 12.30 0.52
CA GLU A 197 -35.63 12.80 0.08
C GLU A 197 -36.77 11.97 0.70
N GLY A 198 -37.80 12.64 1.23
CA GLY A 198 -39.00 12.00 1.78
C GLY A 198 -39.00 11.72 3.28
N VAL A 199 -38.01 12.22 4.03
CA VAL A 199 -38.06 12.27 5.50
C VAL A 199 -38.81 13.54 5.93
N GLU A 200 -39.84 13.43 6.78
CA GLU A 200 -40.49 14.60 7.39
C GLU A 200 -39.57 15.17 8.49
N VAL A 201 -39.32 16.47 8.44
CA VAL A 201 -38.25 17.13 9.23
C VAL A 201 -38.60 17.16 10.72
N GLU A 202 -39.90 17.17 11.01
CA GLU A 202 -40.52 17.10 12.32
C GLU A 202 -40.04 15.91 13.17
N ASP A 203 -39.70 14.75 12.58
CA ASP A 203 -39.24 13.56 13.32
C ASP A 203 -37.79 13.68 13.84
N TYR A 204 -36.99 14.60 13.29
CA TYR A 204 -35.55 14.72 13.56
C TYR A 204 -35.15 16.05 14.23
N VAL A 205 -36.02 17.06 14.21
CA VAL A 205 -35.87 18.25 15.05
C VAL A 205 -36.33 17.91 16.46
N ALA A 206 -35.40 17.49 17.32
CA ALA A 206 -35.67 17.34 18.74
C ALA A 206 -36.22 18.67 19.31
N GLU A 207 -37.41 18.62 19.90
CA GLU A 207 -38.12 19.80 20.41
C GLU A 207 -37.26 20.55 21.44
N THR A 208 -36.72 21.71 21.04
CA THR A 208 -35.84 22.51 21.89
C THR A 208 -36.68 23.44 22.78
N GLU A 209 -37.29 22.86 23.82
CA GLU A 209 -38.18 23.48 24.82
C GLU A 209 -37.62 24.77 25.50
N GLY A 210 -36.37 25.16 25.26
CA GLY A 210 -35.73 26.34 25.83
C GLY A 210 -35.65 27.60 24.92
N VAL A 211 -36.00 27.52 23.63
CA VAL A 211 -35.86 28.69 22.73
C VAL A 211 -36.92 29.76 23.01
N GLU A 212 -38.15 29.36 23.33
CA GLU A 212 -39.23 30.31 23.70
C GLU A 212 -39.02 30.93 25.08
N GLU A 213 -38.42 30.21 26.05
CA GLU A 213 -38.14 30.78 27.40
C GLU A 213 -37.13 31.94 27.33
N LEU A 214 -36.18 31.91 26.38
CA LEU A 214 -35.25 33.02 26.13
C LEU A 214 -35.88 34.22 25.43
N LEU A 215 -37.05 34.07 24.81
CA LEU A 215 -37.80 35.14 24.13
C LEU A 215 -38.97 35.67 24.98
N ALA A 216 -39.49 34.89 25.93
CA ALA A 216 -40.56 35.28 26.87
C ALA A 216 -40.11 36.32 27.94
N GLY A 217 -38.90 36.87 27.83
CA GLY A 217 -38.27 37.78 28.80
C GLY A 217 -38.70 39.25 28.73
N GLU A 218 -39.89 39.58 28.18
CA GLU A 218 -40.39 40.96 28.12
C GLU A 218 -40.98 41.41 29.49
N PRO A 219 -40.58 42.58 30.03
CA PRO A 219 -41.08 43.07 31.32
C PRO A 219 -42.36 43.90 31.21
N GLU A 220 -43.51 43.35 31.61
CA GLU A 220 -44.79 44.09 31.66
C GLU A 220 -44.84 45.22 32.73
N ASP A 221 -44.69 46.44 32.21
CA ASP A 221 -45.53 47.63 32.45
C ASP A 221 -45.46 48.43 33.79
N GLY A 222 -45.74 49.73 33.65
CA GLY A 222 -45.62 50.78 34.66
C GLY A 222 -45.98 52.19 34.15
N ALA A 223 -47.00 52.31 33.28
CA ALA A 223 -47.62 53.53 32.71
C ALA A 223 -47.69 54.81 33.62
N PRO A 224 -47.83 56.06 33.07
CA PRO A 224 -48.55 56.37 31.81
C PRO A 224 -48.10 57.54 30.89
N GLU A 225 -48.65 57.49 29.67
CA GLU A 225 -49.08 58.58 28.74
C GLU A 225 -48.08 59.60 28.11
N ASP A 226 -48.38 59.91 26.84
CA ASP A 226 -47.92 60.99 25.95
C ASP A 226 -46.41 61.17 25.60
N GLY A 227 -46.06 60.73 24.37
CA GLY A 227 -45.42 61.64 23.40
C GLY A 227 -43.95 61.39 22.99
N GLU A 228 -43.78 61.03 21.70
CA GLU A 228 -42.61 61.24 20.82
C GLU A 228 -41.18 60.80 21.27
N GLU A 229 -40.66 59.83 20.51
CA GLU A 229 -39.28 59.56 20.05
C GLU A 229 -38.06 59.91 20.95
N ALA A 230 -37.23 58.90 21.20
CA ALA A 230 -36.02 58.98 22.02
C ALA A 230 -34.72 59.00 21.19
N GLU A 231 -33.79 59.85 21.64
CA GLU A 231 -32.34 59.99 21.37
C GLU A 231 -31.83 60.95 22.50
N PRO A 232 -30.53 61.04 22.91
CA PRO A 232 -29.33 60.78 22.09
C PRO A 232 -28.06 60.25 22.83
N SER A 233 -26.96 60.07 22.06
CA SER A 233 -25.54 60.24 22.48
C SER A 233 -24.93 59.14 23.38
N ILE A 234 -23.65 58.73 23.28
CA ILE A 234 -22.39 59.41 22.92
C ILE A 234 -21.51 58.44 22.09
N GLY A 235 -20.73 58.84 21.06
CA GLY A 235 -20.50 60.17 20.49
C GLY A 235 -19.52 60.17 19.30
N ALA A 236 -19.32 61.35 18.68
CA ALA A 236 -18.54 61.62 17.45
C ALA A 236 -17.03 61.95 17.75
N PRO A 237 -16.16 62.52 16.85
CA PRO A 237 -16.30 63.07 15.47
C PRO A 237 -15.18 62.53 14.50
N PRO A 238 -14.77 63.15 13.34
CA PRO A 238 -15.27 64.32 12.57
C PRO A 238 -15.67 64.03 11.08
N GLU A 239 -16.62 64.74 10.44
CA GLU A 239 -16.53 66.05 9.68
C GLU A 239 -15.67 65.97 8.38
N ALA A 240 -15.99 66.57 7.22
CA ALA A 240 -17.15 67.27 6.62
C ALA A 240 -16.90 67.34 5.07
N GLU A 241 -17.72 67.80 4.09
CA GLU A 241 -19.05 68.45 3.89
C GLU A 241 -19.69 67.77 2.62
N GLY A 242 -20.90 68.01 2.08
CA GLY A 242 -22.05 68.88 2.40
C GLY A 242 -23.03 69.00 1.20
N GLU A 243 -24.22 69.60 1.42
CA GLU A 243 -25.29 69.95 0.42
C GLU A 243 -26.07 68.77 -0.26
N ALA A 244 -27.17 69.08 -0.97
CA ALA A 244 -28.30 68.15 -1.19
C ALA A 244 -29.21 68.48 -2.41
N ASP A 245 -30.28 67.68 -2.56
CA ASP A 245 -31.50 67.86 -3.38
C ASP A 245 -31.49 67.32 -4.85
N ALA A 246 -32.70 67.25 -5.43
CA ALA A 246 -33.08 66.95 -6.82
C ALA A 246 -33.07 65.49 -7.35
N GLU A 247 -34.24 64.85 -7.20
CA GLU A 247 -34.96 64.01 -8.20
C GLU A 247 -34.30 62.71 -8.74
N ALA A 248 -35.07 61.97 -9.55
CA ALA A 248 -34.76 60.61 -9.99
C ALA A 248 -34.49 60.54 -11.49
N GLU A 249 -33.33 60.03 -11.87
CA GLU A 249 -33.04 59.53 -13.21
C GLU A 249 -32.63 58.05 -13.11
N THR A 250 -33.02 57.27 -14.12
CA THR A 250 -32.64 55.86 -14.27
C THR A 250 -31.18 55.76 -14.71
N PRO A 251 -30.35 54.87 -14.13
CA PRO A 251 -29.13 54.46 -14.79
C PRO A 251 -29.50 53.60 -16.01
N ASP A 252 -29.19 54.09 -17.21
CA ASP A 252 -29.00 53.20 -18.36
C ASP A 252 -27.86 52.24 -18.05
N GLU A 253 -28.06 50.94 -18.30
CA GLU A 253 -26.95 50.00 -18.35
C GLU A 253 -26.14 50.27 -19.63
N GLU A 254 -25.02 50.99 -19.52
CA GLU A 254 -24.02 51.00 -20.58
C GLU A 254 -23.44 49.59 -20.72
N VAL A 255 -24.02 48.82 -21.66
CA VAL A 255 -23.54 47.50 -22.05
C VAL A 255 -22.14 47.66 -22.65
N ILE A 256 -21.13 47.28 -21.87
CA ILE A 256 -19.75 47.14 -22.35
C ILE A 256 -19.64 45.80 -23.08
N GLU A 257 -20.09 45.78 -24.34
CA GLU A 257 -19.75 44.74 -25.32
C GLU A 257 -18.26 44.87 -25.71
N GLU A 258 -17.38 44.44 -24.80
CA GLU A 258 -15.98 44.14 -25.12
C GLU A 258 -15.87 42.64 -25.42
N GLU A 259 -16.25 42.25 -26.64
CA GLU A 259 -16.03 40.90 -27.17
C GLU A 259 -14.52 40.63 -27.26
N ALA A 260 -13.97 40.05 -26.19
CA ALA A 260 -12.66 39.44 -26.23
C ALA A 260 -12.73 38.15 -27.06
N GLU A 261 -12.42 38.25 -28.36
CA GLU A 261 -12.11 37.11 -29.22
C GLU A 261 -10.95 36.32 -28.59
N PHE A 262 -11.28 35.26 -27.85
CA PHE A 262 -10.32 34.23 -27.48
C PHE A 262 -10.05 33.39 -28.71
N ASP A 263 -8.88 33.61 -29.34
CA ASP A 263 -8.29 32.67 -30.31
C ASP A 263 -8.38 31.25 -29.73
N GLU A 264 -9.05 30.34 -30.45
CA GLU A 264 -9.06 28.92 -30.08
C GLU A 264 -7.61 28.40 -30.12
N PRO A 265 -7.14 27.68 -29.09
CA PRO A 265 -5.77 27.20 -29.08
C PRO A 265 -5.57 26.22 -30.24
N ASP A 266 -4.60 26.55 -31.11
CA ASP A 266 -4.20 25.77 -32.28
C ASP A 266 -3.70 24.38 -31.82
N LEU A 267 -4.64 23.42 -31.77
CA LEU A 267 -4.36 22.01 -31.48
C LEU A 267 -3.82 21.37 -32.76
N PRO A 268 -2.70 20.63 -32.71
CA PRO A 268 -2.19 19.93 -33.90
C PRO A 268 -3.25 18.93 -34.39
N ASP A 269 -3.41 18.84 -35.71
CA ASP A 269 -4.32 17.89 -36.36
C ASP A 269 -4.05 16.46 -35.85
N GLU A 270 -5.11 15.73 -35.47
CA GLU A 270 -4.99 14.40 -34.85
C GLU A 270 -4.21 13.43 -35.77
N ASP A 271 -4.44 13.50 -37.09
CA ASP A 271 -3.71 12.74 -38.12
C ASP A 271 -2.17 12.96 -38.06
N ALA A 272 -1.71 14.17 -37.71
CA ALA A 272 -0.28 14.50 -37.67
C ALA A 272 0.41 14.02 -36.38
N VAL A 273 -0.34 13.91 -35.28
CA VAL A 273 0.16 13.31 -34.04
C VAL A 273 0.21 11.78 -34.16
N GLU A 274 -0.70 11.19 -34.94
CA GLU A 274 -0.66 9.76 -35.29
C GLU A 274 0.55 9.45 -36.20
N GLU A 275 0.86 10.29 -37.20
CA GLU A 275 2.06 10.16 -38.06
C GLU A 275 3.38 10.32 -37.27
N GLU A 276 3.49 11.28 -36.33
CA GLU A 276 4.68 11.39 -35.44
C GLU A 276 4.82 10.20 -34.46
N LEU A 277 3.76 9.46 -34.17
CA LEU A 277 3.80 8.27 -33.30
C LEU A 277 4.17 7.00 -34.07
N ASP A 278 3.64 6.80 -35.27
CA ASP A 278 4.01 5.69 -36.16
C ASP A 278 5.52 5.75 -36.53
N ASP A 279 6.05 6.94 -36.85
CA ASP A 279 7.49 7.14 -37.11
C ASP A 279 8.34 6.80 -35.85
N LEU A 280 7.88 7.17 -34.64
CA LEU A 280 8.58 6.86 -33.39
C LEU A 280 8.51 5.37 -32.99
N GLU A 281 7.44 4.66 -33.32
CA GLU A 281 7.36 3.21 -33.10
C GLU A 281 8.30 2.46 -34.07
N ALA A 282 8.40 2.92 -35.32
CA ALA A 282 9.35 2.39 -36.30
C ALA A 282 10.82 2.64 -35.95
N ASP A 283 11.20 3.85 -35.50
CA ASP A 283 12.56 4.15 -35.03
C ASP A 283 12.98 3.22 -33.86
N VAL A 284 12.04 2.91 -32.95
CA VAL A 284 12.31 2.04 -31.79
C VAL A 284 12.41 0.56 -32.17
N ASP A 285 11.59 0.07 -33.11
CA ASP A 285 11.73 -1.30 -33.61
C ASP A 285 13.05 -1.48 -34.40
N GLU A 286 13.53 -0.46 -35.14
CA GLU A 286 14.84 -0.51 -35.81
C GLU A 286 16.01 -0.49 -34.81
N GLU A 287 15.97 0.33 -33.73
CA GLU A 287 16.98 0.26 -32.66
C GLU A 287 16.99 -1.12 -31.93
N LEU A 288 15.83 -1.76 -31.76
CA LEU A 288 15.71 -3.06 -31.10
C LEU A 288 16.20 -4.23 -31.97
N ASP A 289 15.92 -4.23 -33.28
CA ASP A 289 16.47 -5.23 -34.20
C ASP A 289 18.01 -5.06 -34.36
N GLU A 290 18.54 -3.82 -34.37
CA GLU A 290 20.01 -3.60 -34.34
C GLU A 290 20.67 -4.11 -33.05
N GLU A 291 20.07 -3.88 -31.86
CA GLU A 291 20.59 -4.41 -30.59
C GLU A 291 20.53 -5.94 -30.54
N ALA A 292 19.48 -6.56 -31.11
CA ALA A 292 19.33 -8.01 -31.19
C ALA A 292 20.28 -8.69 -32.19
N GLU A 293 20.56 -8.09 -33.36
CA GLU A 293 21.60 -8.59 -34.27
C GLU A 293 23.00 -8.47 -33.62
N ALA A 294 23.27 -7.41 -32.85
CA ALA A 294 24.54 -7.23 -32.15
C ALA A 294 24.75 -8.25 -31.00
N GLU A 295 23.74 -8.52 -30.16
CA GLU A 295 23.83 -9.58 -29.13
C GLU A 295 24.00 -10.97 -29.77
N ALA A 296 23.36 -11.22 -30.92
CA ALA A 296 23.53 -12.47 -31.66
C ALA A 296 24.94 -12.63 -32.28
N GLU A 297 25.57 -11.54 -32.74
CA GLU A 297 26.96 -11.57 -33.24
C GLU A 297 27.96 -11.77 -32.08
N GLU A 298 27.78 -11.14 -30.92
CA GLU A 298 28.63 -11.36 -29.72
C GLU A 298 28.54 -12.82 -29.22
N ILE A 299 27.34 -13.41 -29.20
CA ILE A 299 27.15 -14.83 -28.82
C ILE A 299 27.81 -15.78 -29.83
N LEU A 300 27.84 -15.44 -31.13
CA LEU A 300 28.52 -16.24 -32.15
C LEU A 300 30.04 -16.15 -32.04
N ASP A 301 30.60 -14.96 -31.77
CA ASP A 301 32.03 -14.77 -31.49
C ASP A 301 32.49 -15.51 -30.22
N GLU A 302 31.66 -15.56 -29.16
CA GLU A 302 31.93 -16.38 -27.96
C GLU A 302 31.93 -17.89 -28.29
N MET A 303 31.04 -18.35 -29.18
CA MET A 303 31.02 -19.76 -29.61
C MET A 303 32.20 -20.12 -30.52
N GLU A 304 32.56 -19.31 -31.52
CA GLU A 304 33.71 -19.60 -32.40
C GLU A 304 35.03 -19.52 -31.61
N GLY A 305 35.14 -18.63 -30.62
CA GLY A 305 36.27 -18.59 -29.67
C GLY A 305 36.39 -19.82 -28.76
N ALA A 306 35.29 -20.54 -28.50
CA ALA A 306 35.29 -21.74 -27.66
C ALA A 306 35.72 -23.02 -28.41
N ASP A 307 35.52 -23.08 -29.74
CA ASP A 307 35.96 -24.20 -30.56
C ASP A 307 37.49 -24.17 -30.82
N ASP A 308 38.11 -22.99 -30.95
CA ASP A 308 39.54 -22.87 -31.29
C ASP A 308 40.48 -23.34 -30.15
N GLU A 309 40.11 -23.17 -28.87
CA GLU A 309 40.86 -23.73 -27.73
C GLU A 309 40.83 -25.28 -27.66
N SER A 310 40.00 -25.95 -28.46
CA SER A 310 39.91 -27.43 -28.48
C SER A 310 40.96 -28.12 -29.36
N ALA A 311 41.72 -27.37 -30.17
CA ALA A 311 42.41 -27.88 -31.35
C ALA A 311 43.94 -28.04 -31.24
N ASP A 312 44.55 -27.99 -30.04
CA ASP A 312 46.02 -28.01 -29.89
C ASP A 312 46.54 -28.93 -28.74
N THR A 313 46.36 -30.25 -28.90
CA THR A 313 47.15 -31.29 -28.18
C THR A 313 47.25 -32.56 -29.04
N ASP A 314 48.20 -32.55 -29.98
CA ASP A 314 48.53 -33.68 -30.86
C ASP A 314 49.42 -34.75 -30.17
N GLU A 315 49.45 -35.96 -30.73
CA GLU A 315 50.16 -37.13 -30.17
C GLU A 315 51.69 -37.12 -30.37
N GLU A 316 52.44 -37.88 -29.55
CA GLU A 316 53.35 -38.97 -29.99
C GLU A 316 54.07 -39.66 -28.78
N PRO A 317 54.57 -40.90 -28.90
CA PRO A 317 54.68 -41.84 -27.77
C PRO A 317 56.09 -42.18 -27.26
N LEU A 318 56.15 -42.95 -26.16
CA LEU A 318 57.32 -43.77 -25.79
C LEU A 318 56.88 -45.16 -25.26
N GLU A 319 57.64 -46.19 -25.64
CA GLU A 319 57.39 -47.60 -25.28
C GLU A 319 58.05 -48.04 -23.95
N ALA A 320 57.48 -49.09 -23.35
CA ALA A 320 58.09 -50.09 -22.47
C ALA A 320 58.62 -49.67 -21.07
N MET A 321 58.10 -50.33 -20.02
CA MET A 321 58.85 -51.40 -19.34
C MET A 321 58.01 -52.26 -18.36
N GLN A 322 58.07 -53.57 -18.61
CA GLN A 322 57.99 -54.69 -17.64
C GLN A 322 56.63 -55.14 -17.06
N ASP A 323 56.51 -56.47 -17.11
CA ASP A 323 55.42 -57.38 -16.77
C ASP A 323 55.46 -57.79 -15.29
N ASP A 324 54.39 -58.42 -14.78
CA ASP A 324 54.46 -59.79 -14.21
C ASP A 324 53.02 -60.35 -13.98
N ASP A 325 52.88 -61.68 -13.95
CA ASP A 325 51.61 -62.43 -13.85
C ASP A 325 51.24 -62.83 -12.39
N GLU A 326 49.97 -63.23 -12.16
CA GLU A 326 49.55 -64.55 -11.62
C GLU A 326 48.17 -64.52 -10.88
N GLU A 327 47.33 -65.52 -11.24
CA GLU A 327 46.28 -66.29 -10.50
C GLU A 327 45.57 -65.64 -9.27
N GLY A 328 44.23 -65.62 -9.15
CA GLY A 328 43.22 -66.70 -9.11
C GLY A 328 42.08 -66.23 -8.16
N ASP A 329 40.91 -66.85 -7.97
CA ASP A 329 40.28 -68.13 -8.39
C ASP A 329 38.79 -67.84 -8.68
N ASP A 330 38.06 -68.80 -9.27
CA ASP A 330 36.60 -68.77 -9.48
C ASP A 330 36.01 -70.18 -9.20
N ASP A 331 34.67 -70.33 -9.24
CA ASP A 331 33.85 -71.57 -9.07
C ASP A 331 33.46 -72.08 -7.65
N GLU A 332 32.38 -72.90 -7.66
CA GLU A 332 31.65 -73.64 -6.61
C GLU A 332 30.82 -72.86 -5.55
N GLU A 333 29.64 -73.32 -5.11
CA GLU A 333 28.42 -73.91 -5.75
C GLU A 333 27.33 -74.11 -4.64
N GLY A 334 26.05 -74.20 -5.01
CA GLY A 334 25.02 -75.01 -4.31
C GLY A 334 24.21 -74.44 -3.12
N ASP A 335 22.88 -74.69 -3.17
CA ASP A 335 21.90 -75.05 -2.11
C ASP A 335 21.72 -74.07 -0.89
N ASP A 336 20.58 -73.92 -0.19
CA ASP A 336 19.18 -74.45 -0.19
C ASP A 336 18.28 -73.31 0.41
N ASP A 337 17.08 -72.97 -0.07
CA ASP A 337 15.72 -73.57 0.10
C ASP A 337 14.87 -72.93 1.26
N GLU A 338 13.53 -73.06 1.19
CA GLU A 338 12.45 -72.55 2.08
C GLU A 338 12.29 -71.00 2.18
N ALA A 339 11.21 -70.40 1.62
CA ALA A 339 9.89 -70.10 2.24
C ALA A 339 9.85 -68.77 3.05
N ASP A 340 8.77 -67.98 3.12
CA ASP A 340 7.34 -68.23 2.82
C ASP A 340 6.70 -67.17 1.89
N ASP A 341 5.51 -67.50 1.38
CA ASP A 341 4.60 -66.65 0.59
C ASP A 341 3.18 -66.76 1.20
N GLU A 342 2.60 -65.66 1.68
CA GLU A 342 1.18 -65.60 2.09
C GLU A 342 0.52 -64.29 1.62
N GLU A 343 -0.10 -64.39 0.43
CA GLU A 343 -1.24 -63.56 0.00
C GLU A 343 -2.43 -63.67 1.00
N ALA A 344 -3.12 -62.56 1.29
CA ALA A 344 -4.42 -62.59 1.99
C ALA A 344 -5.29 -61.35 1.66
N ASP A 345 -6.27 -61.55 0.77
CA ASP A 345 -7.39 -60.63 0.48
C ASP A 345 -8.43 -60.56 1.62
N ALA A 346 -9.47 -59.72 1.41
CA ALA A 346 -10.83 -59.80 1.98
C ALA A 346 -11.03 -59.40 3.47
N ASP A 347 -12.19 -58.92 3.92
CA ASP A 347 -13.37 -58.32 3.25
C ASP A 347 -14.24 -57.61 4.33
N ASP A 348 -14.98 -56.58 3.91
CA ASP A 348 -16.40 -56.28 4.22
C ASP A 348 -16.91 -56.19 5.70
N GLU A 349 -18.24 -56.00 5.88
CA GLU A 349 -19.00 -55.84 7.14
C GLU A 349 -18.62 -54.53 7.90
N ALA A 350 -19.27 -53.36 7.76
CA ALA A 350 -20.70 -53.03 7.70
C ALA A 350 -21.49 -53.34 8.99
N GLU A 351 -21.74 -52.32 9.83
CA GLU A 351 -22.89 -52.28 10.75
C GLU A 351 -23.50 -50.86 10.78
N ALA A 352 -24.80 -50.79 11.04
CA ALA A 352 -25.56 -49.54 11.16
C ALA A 352 -26.78 -49.72 12.08
N GLU A 353 -26.77 -49.02 13.22
CA GLU A 353 -27.90 -48.68 14.09
C GLU A 353 -27.73 -47.18 14.40
N ASP A 354 -28.66 -46.24 14.22
CA ASP A 354 -30.13 -46.18 14.41
C ASP A 354 -30.55 -45.80 15.85
N GLU A 355 -31.73 -45.18 15.95
CA GLU A 355 -32.37 -44.53 17.11
C GLU A 355 -31.69 -43.24 17.66
N GLY A 356 -32.47 -42.14 17.72
CA GLY A 356 -32.00 -40.82 18.17
C GLY A 356 -33.02 -39.68 18.00
N ASP A 357 -34.31 -39.98 18.20
CA ASP A 357 -35.45 -39.07 17.99
C ASP A 357 -35.82 -38.32 19.29
N GLU A 358 -35.80 -36.97 19.27
CA GLU A 358 -36.49 -36.12 20.26
C GLU A 358 -37.13 -34.90 19.58
N GLU A 359 -38.45 -34.93 19.42
CA GLU A 359 -39.28 -33.74 19.22
C GLU A 359 -39.29 -32.85 20.48
N GLY A 360 -39.33 -31.53 20.30
CA GLY A 360 -39.45 -30.55 21.39
C GLY A 360 -40.34 -29.37 21.01
N GLU A 361 -41.51 -29.27 21.64
CA GLU A 361 -42.47 -28.16 21.50
C GLU A 361 -42.24 -27.06 22.57
N ASP A 362 -42.88 -25.89 22.37
CA ASP A 362 -42.93 -24.70 23.25
C ASP A 362 -41.59 -23.93 23.48
N GLU A 363 -41.54 -22.60 23.64
CA GLU A 363 -42.58 -21.54 23.75
C GLU A 363 -42.49 -20.46 22.65
#